data_AF-Q5AXM5-F1
#
_entry.id   AF-Q5AXM5-F1
#
_cell.length_a   1.000
_cell.length_b   1.000
_cell.length_c   1.000
_cell.angle_alpha   90.00
_cell.angle_beta   90.00
_cell.angle_gamma   90.00
#
_symmetry.space_group_name_H-M   'P 1'
#
loop_
_entity.id
_entity.type
_entity.pdbx_description
1 polymer ?
#
loop_
_entity_poly.entity_id
_entity_poly.type
_entity_poly.pdbx_seq_one_letter_code
_entity_poly.pdbx_strand_id
1 'polypeptide(L)'
;MAPLTPEDYKIAWICALPLEAAAARAMLDKIHHPPQPITDQNAYEFGELNGHYIVIAHLPDGVYGTISATAIVSRMRLTFTRLQFGLMVEIGGGVPSKNNDICLGMWCNSRLRVMIQIFYSVPRTAMPTWRLIARRVTESSDKGCKKARFIGPSARDTLLRDGDGRHYGRTSDSCERGICDYCDSHKQKQWQGYASLTAAAFAKLLLSMVPVYPAAVNFVKGTRERHWMVPLARNPRFVSRQEEIMELGKMIAMQDGPRRIALTGLGGVGKTQAALELAYRIRDKDKELSVFWLPCTSHAMVEQSFLKMRQMVGLSNVKPAEIKEQIKSYFSSEHGGKWLLIFDNADDTEMWLGPNDTAPGFEQFLPQSENGHILFTTRNRELAVDLTFSNNISIPDEDQETAQSIPESLLLRKHLVEDHGMMVALLEKLAYLPLAIAQASACINKKCISLPAYFKILQEEEQVAVELLSEDFRDPGRYKDIESSVITTWWISFKQIQHQAPLAADYLSFMACISPRNIPQSLLPS
;
A
#
# COMPACT_ATOMS: atom_id res chain seq x y z
N MET A 1 11.43 -18.79 28.84
CA MET A 1 11.17 -17.51 28.15
C MET A 1 12.51 -16.83 27.93
N ALA A 2 12.73 -16.22 26.76
CA ALA A 2 13.92 -15.39 26.55
C ALA A 2 13.88 -14.18 27.52
N PRO A 3 15.03 -13.69 28.00
CA PRO A 3 15.06 -12.50 28.85
C PRO A 3 14.58 -11.28 28.07
N LEU A 4 13.71 -10.47 28.68
CA LEU A 4 13.24 -9.21 28.10
C LEU A 4 14.40 -8.22 27.99
N THR A 5 14.44 -7.51 26.87
CA THR A 5 15.45 -6.51 26.53
C THR A 5 14.79 -5.15 26.33
N PRO A 6 15.56 -4.04 26.33
CA PRO A 6 15.02 -2.72 25.99
C PRO A 6 14.31 -2.65 24.62
N GLU A 7 14.69 -3.50 23.65
CA GLU A 7 14.04 -3.53 22.33
C GLU A 7 12.60 -4.06 22.35
N ASP A 8 12.20 -4.76 23.41
CA ASP A 8 10.86 -5.33 23.50
C ASP A 8 9.80 -4.27 23.87
N TYR A 9 10.22 -3.12 24.39
CA TYR A 9 9.33 -2.05 24.83
C TYR A 9 9.04 -1.06 23.70
N LYS A 10 7.76 -0.96 23.33
CA LYS A 10 7.31 -0.14 22.19
C LYS A 10 6.53 1.12 22.60
N ILE A 11 6.11 1.20 23.86
CA ILE A 11 5.32 2.31 24.39
C ILE A 11 6.06 2.94 25.57
N ALA A 12 6.31 4.25 25.47
CA ALA A 12 6.79 5.04 26.60
C ALA A 12 5.60 5.66 27.34
N TRP A 13 5.63 5.64 28.67
CA TRP A 13 4.70 6.39 29.50
C TRP A 13 5.51 7.35 30.36
N ILE A 14 5.38 8.65 30.11
CA ILE A 14 6.17 9.68 30.77
C ILE A 14 5.31 10.32 31.86
N CYS A 15 5.83 10.31 33.08
CA CYS A 15 5.18 10.83 34.27
C CYS A 15 5.99 12.02 34.83
N ALA A 16 5.32 13.13 35.07
CA ALA A 16 5.92 14.34 35.62
C ALA A 16 5.98 14.33 37.14
N LEU A 17 5.07 13.59 37.79
CA LEU A 17 4.99 13.47 39.24
C LEU A 17 5.12 12.00 39.72
N PRO A 18 5.69 11.75 40.91
CA PRO A 18 5.73 10.40 41.49
C PRO A 18 4.35 9.74 41.64
N LEU A 19 3.31 10.54 41.91
CA LEU A 19 1.92 10.06 41.98
C LEU A 19 1.38 9.58 40.61
N GLU A 20 1.81 10.20 39.51
CA GLU A 20 1.45 9.76 38.16
C GLU A 20 2.15 8.45 37.81
N ALA A 21 3.43 8.32 38.18
CA ALA A 21 4.19 7.09 37.99
C ALA A 21 3.59 5.93 38.81
N ALA A 22 3.23 6.18 40.07
CA ALA A 22 2.55 5.19 40.92
C ALA A 22 1.20 4.75 40.33
N ALA A 23 0.42 5.69 39.79
CA ALA A 23 -0.85 5.39 39.14
C ALA A 23 -0.66 4.59 37.83
N ALA A 24 0.32 4.96 37.01
CA ALA A 24 0.66 4.23 35.78
C ALA A 24 1.13 2.81 36.08
N ARG A 25 2.00 2.64 37.09
CA ARG A 25 2.45 1.33 37.58
C ARG A 25 1.29 0.47 38.04
N ALA A 26 0.33 1.04 38.77
CA ALA A 26 -0.86 0.33 39.23
C ALA A 26 -1.79 -0.13 38.09
N MET A 27 -1.68 0.45 36.89
CA MET A 27 -2.46 0.01 35.74
C MET A 27 -1.87 -1.21 35.03
N LEU A 28 -0.57 -1.50 35.19
CA LEU A 28 0.12 -2.62 34.54
C LEU A 28 -0.49 -3.96 34.95
N ASP A 29 -0.67 -4.85 33.97
CA ASP A 29 -1.14 -6.22 34.21
C ASP A 29 0.00 -7.12 34.70
N LYS A 30 1.24 -6.84 34.26
CA LYS A 30 2.47 -7.50 34.75
C LYS A 30 3.59 -6.49 34.90
N ILE A 31 4.44 -6.68 35.92
CA ILE A 31 5.66 -5.89 36.12
C ILE A 31 6.86 -6.70 35.60
N HIS A 32 7.76 -6.05 34.88
CA HIS A 32 8.97 -6.64 34.32
C HIS A 32 10.23 -6.07 34.98
N HIS A 33 11.33 -6.83 34.92
CA HIS A 33 12.64 -6.42 35.44
C HIS A 33 13.78 -6.69 34.43
N PRO A 34 13.73 -6.07 33.23
CA PRO A 34 14.82 -6.20 32.25
C PRO A 34 16.10 -5.51 32.76
N PRO A 35 17.28 -5.94 32.29
CA PRO A 35 18.52 -5.24 32.56
C PRO A 35 18.53 -3.87 31.88
N GLN A 36 18.89 -2.82 32.64
CA GLN A 36 19.06 -1.45 32.12
C GLN A 36 20.53 -1.19 31.78
N PRO A 37 20.83 -0.49 30.67
CA PRO A 37 22.20 -0.06 30.36
C PRO A 37 22.73 0.90 31.44
N ILE A 38 23.95 0.65 31.94
CA ILE A 38 24.62 1.49 32.96
C ILE A 38 24.80 2.95 32.48
N THR A 39 24.79 3.16 31.17
CA THR A 39 24.94 4.48 30.54
C THR A 39 23.70 5.36 30.65
N ASP A 40 22.53 4.80 30.95
CA ASP A 40 21.29 5.57 31.15
C ASP A 40 21.00 5.71 32.65
N GLN A 41 21.01 6.95 33.12
CA GLN A 41 20.75 7.29 34.52
C GLN A 41 19.27 7.58 34.80
N ASN A 42 18.41 7.49 33.79
CA ASN A 42 16.97 7.65 33.98
C ASN A 42 16.42 6.48 34.77
N ALA A 43 15.43 6.77 35.62
CA ALA A 43 14.75 5.75 36.39
C ALA A 43 13.51 5.28 35.64
N TYR A 44 13.51 4.00 35.27
CA TYR A 44 12.41 3.36 34.56
C TYR A 44 11.73 2.26 35.37
N GLU A 45 10.43 2.13 35.18
CA GLU A 45 9.66 0.96 35.53
C GLU A 45 9.14 0.28 34.26
N PHE A 46 8.91 -1.03 34.32
CA PHE A 46 8.57 -1.82 33.14
C PHE A 46 7.38 -2.71 33.40
N GLY A 47 6.58 -2.94 32.37
CA GLY A 47 5.52 -3.93 32.46
C GLY A 47 4.78 -4.20 31.16
N GLU A 48 3.72 -4.97 31.31
CA GLU A 48 2.75 -5.29 30.27
C GLU A 48 1.41 -4.67 30.63
N LEU A 49 0.73 -4.09 29.64
CA LEU A 49 -0.63 -3.58 29.79
C LEU A 49 -1.43 -3.85 28.52
N ASN A 50 -2.52 -4.61 28.64
CA ASN A 50 -3.34 -5.07 27.52
C ASN A 50 -2.49 -5.68 26.38
N GLY A 51 -1.43 -6.44 26.70
CA GLY A 51 -0.51 -7.04 25.73
C GLY A 51 0.57 -6.11 25.16
N HIS A 52 0.57 -4.81 25.50
CA HIS A 52 1.62 -3.88 25.12
C HIS A 52 2.74 -3.85 26.16
N TYR A 53 4.00 -3.83 25.72
CA TYR A 53 5.14 -3.69 26.62
C TYR A 53 5.46 -2.21 26.81
N ILE A 54 5.30 -1.76 28.05
CA ILE A 54 5.37 -0.36 28.46
C ILE A 54 6.60 -0.12 29.32
N VAL A 55 7.31 0.95 28.99
CA VAL A 55 8.34 1.52 29.86
C VAL A 55 7.83 2.85 30.41
N ILE A 56 7.76 2.94 31.74
CA ILE A 56 7.33 4.12 32.48
C ILE A 56 8.58 4.89 32.90
N ALA A 57 8.67 6.17 32.55
CA ALA A 57 9.74 7.07 32.96
C ALA A 57 9.19 8.09 33.95
N HIS A 58 9.90 8.33 35.05
CA HIS A 58 9.55 9.38 35.99
C HIS A 58 10.63 10.45 36.06
N LEU A 59 10.20 11.70 36.24
CA LEU A 59 11.08 12.81 36.54
C LEU A 59 11.67 12.69 37.95
N PRO A 60 12.93 13.13 38.19
CA PRO A 60 13.51 13.18 39.52
C PRO A 60 12.66 13.99 40.50
N ASP A 61 12.63 13.58 41.77
CA ASP A 61 11.83 14.23 42.80
C ASP A 61 12.10 15.74 42.87
N GLY A 62 11.04 16.53 42.79
CA GLY A 62 11.10 18.00 42.86
C GLY A 62 11.52 18.70 41.55
N VAL A 63 11.81 17.96 40.47
CA VAL A 63 12.16 18.50 39.16
C VAL A 63 10.98 18.36 38.21
N TYR A 64 10.44 19.49 37.73
CA TYR A 64 9.34 19.54 36.78
C TYR A 64 9.63 20.56 35.67
N GLY A 65 8.94 20.42 34.52
CA GLY A 65 9.06 21.34 33.40
C GLY A 65 9.58 20.70 32.10
N THR A 66 9.40 21.41 31.00
CA THR A 66 9.64 20.92 29.62
C THR A 66 11.08 20.51 29.36
N ILE A 67 12.05 21.21 29.95
CA ILE A 67 13.49 20.94 29.78
C ILE A 67 13.85 19.56 30.37
N SER A 68 13.38 19.27 31.58
CA SER A 68 13.66 18.01 32.26
C SER A 68 12.96 16.83 31.60
N ALA A 69 11.71 17.00 31.16
CA ALA A 69 11.00 15.98 30.38
C ALA A 69 11.72 15.69 29.05
N THR A 70 12.21 16.73 28.36
CA THR A 70 12.97 16.60 27.11
C THR A 70 14.28 15.82 27.32
N ALA A 71 14.98 16.06 28.42
CA ALA A 71 16.22 15.34 28.74
C ALA A 71 15.99 13.83 28.96
N ILE A 72 14.92 13.47 29.68
CA ILE A 72 14.54 12.07 29.90
C ILE A 72 14.17 11.40 28.57
N VAL A 73 13.29 12.03 27.78
CA VAL A 73 12.87 11.48 26.49
C VAL A 73 14.05 11.31 25.54
N SER A 74 14.98 12.26 25.50
CA SER A 74 16.16 12.17 24.63
C SER A 74 17.02 10.94 24.93
N ARG A 75 17.27 10.66 26.22
CA ARG A 75 18.04 9.48 26.65
C ARG A 75 17.25 8.18 26.51
N MET A 76 15.97 8.21 26.86
CA MET A 76 15.04 7.10 26.69
C MET A 76 15.02 6.58 25.26
N ARG A 77 15.15 7.46 24.27
CA ARG A 77 15.18 7.05 22.85
C ARG A 77 16.48 6.39 22.42
N LEU A 78 17.59 6.71 23.08
CA LEU A 78 18.85 6.01 22.85
C LEU A 78 18.81 4.60 23.45
N THR A 79 18.16 4.45 24.60
CA THR A 79 18.03 3.18 25.33
C THR A 79 16.96 2.26 24.73
N PHE A 80 15.82 2.80 24.33
CA PHE A 80 14.67 2.07 23.78
C PHE A 80 14.47 2.41 22.30
N THR A 81 15.27 1.78 21.45
CA THR A 81 15.34 2.09 20.00
C THR A 81 14.07 1.72 19.23
N ARG A 82 13.20 0.87 19.79
CA ARG A 82 11.95 0.41 19.17
C ARG A 82 10.68 1.09 19.71
N LEU A 83 10.80 2.21 20.42
CA LEU A 83 9.65 3.01 20.83
C LEU A 83 8.87 3.53 19.61
N GLN A 84 7.59 3.18 19.54
CA GLN A 84 6.68 3.58 18.48
C GLN A 84 5.84 4.79 18.90
N PHE A 85 5.38 4.78 20.15
CA PHE A 85 4.52 5.82 20.71
C PHE A 85 5.01 6.20 22.10
N GLY A 86 4.68 7.42 22.53
CA GLY A 86 4.67 7.72 23.94
C GLY A 86 3.45 8.49 24.38
N LEU A 87 3.09 8.19 25.62
CA LEU A 87 1.97 8.73 26.35
C LEU A 87 2.52 9.67 27.41
N MET A 88 2.09 10.92 27.39
CA MET A 88 2.26 11.83 28.51
C MET A 88 0.89 12.00 29.16
N VAL A 89 0.76 11.46 30.37
CA VAL A 89 -0.50 11.39 31.11
C VAL A 89 -0.34 12.28 32.33
N GLU A 90 -0.96 13.46 32.28
CA GLU A 90 -0.76 14.51 33.27
C GLU A 90 -2.07 14.91 33.94
N ILE A 91 -1.95 15.38 35.19
CA ILE A 91 -3.05 16.04 35.90
C ILE A 91 -3.19 17.47 35.37
N GLY A 92 -4.34 17.83 34.79
CA GLY A 92 -4.67 19.23 34.51
C GLY A 92 -5.21 19.93 35.77
N GLY A 93 -4.73 21.14 36.06
CA GLY A 93 -5.17 21.93 37.22
C GLY A 93 -6.69 22.20 37.25
N GLY A 94 -7.26 22.16 38.47
CA GLY A 94 -8.65 22.50 38.79
C GLY A 94 -9.08 21.94 40.17
N VAL A 95 -9.52 22.81 41.08
CA VAL A 95 -9.74 22.50 42.51
C VAL A 95 -11.22 22.38 42.90
N PRO A 96 -11.66 21.30 43.57
CA PRO A 96 -12.85 21.26 44.41
C PRO A 96 -12.59 21.92 45.78
N SER A 97 -13.53 22.68 46.33
CA SER A 97 -13.39 23.37 47.64
C SER A 97 -14.62 23.17 48.52
N LYS A 98 -14.61 23.57 49.80
CA LYS A 98 -15.81 23.50 50.67
C LYS A 98 -17.03 24.27 50.12
N ASN A 99 -16.82 25.19 49.16
CA ASN A 99 -17.89 25.90 48.46
C ASN A 99 -18.18 25.34 47.04
N ASN A 100 -17.41 24.35 46.58
CA ASN A 100 -17.55 23.69 45.28
C ASN A 100 -17.51 22.16 45.47
N ASP A 101 -18.68 21.56 45.65
CA ASP A 101 -18.89 20.13 45.84
C ASP A 101 -18.86 19.34 44.52
N ILE A 102 -18.54 18.04 44.62
CA ILE A 102 -18.62 17.09 43.50
C ILE A 102 -20.09 16.69 43.31
N CYS A 103 -20.79 17.39 42.42
CA CYS A 103 -22.16 17.02 42.04
C CYS A 103 -22.19 16.18 40.77
N LEU A 104 -22.63 14.94 40.92
CA LEU A 104 -23.02 14.07 39.82
C LEU A 104 -24.38 14.51 39.26
N GLY A 105 -24.32 15.42 38.29
CA GLY A 105 -25.48 15.86 37.53
C GLY A 105 -25.68 17.37 37.59
N MET A 106 -25.40 17.99 36.45
CA MET A 106 -25.81 19.31 35.99
C MET A 106 -25.28 20.55 36.76
N TRP A 107 -24.40 21.26 36.03
CA TRP A 107 -24.06 22.68 36.15
C TRP A 107 -23.47 23.17 37.50
N CYS A 108 -22.14 23.01 37.64
CA CYS A 108 -21.29 23.94 38.37
C CYS A 108 -19.90 24.06 37.71
N ASN A 109 -19.27 25.22 37.84
CA ASN A 109 -18.12 25.68 37.04
C ASN A 109 -16.79 25.45 37.78
N SER A 110 -16.50 24.19 38.13
CA SER A 110 -15.20 23.76 38.67
C SER A 110 -15.03 22.28 38.33
N ARG A 111 -14.37 21.97 37.20
CA ARG A 111 -14.28 20.59 36.67
C ARG A 111 -12.83 20.12 36.66
N LEU A 112 -12.59 18.94 37.21
CA LEU A 112 -11.31 18.23 37.10
C LEU A 112 -11.03 17.97 35.61
N ARG A 113 -9.84 18.37 35.14
CA ARG A 113 -9.41 18.19 33.75
C ARG A 113 -8.29 17.17 33.71
N VAL A 114 -8.53 16.03 33.08
CA VAL A 114 -7.46 15.08 32.76
C VAL A 114 -6.93 15.41 31.37
N MET A 115 -5.61 15.57 31.24
CA MET A 115 -4.96 15.83 29.96
C MET A 115 -4.13 14.62 29.53
N ILE A 116 -4.38 14.13 28.32
CA ILE A 116 -3.57 13.08 27.69
C ILE A 116 -3.04 13.60 26.38
N GLN A 117 -1.72 13.49 26.22
CA GLN A 117 -1.01 13.81 25.00
C GLN A 117 -0.38 12.55 24.43
N ILE A 118 -0.58 12.34 23.13
CA ILE A 118 -0.04 11.19 22.39
C ILE A 118 0.99 11.71 21.40
N PHE A 119 2.19 11.17 21.53
CA PHE A 119 3.32 11.46 20.66
C PHE A 119 3.71 10.21 19.88
N TYR A 120 4.22 10.40 18.65
CA TYR A 120 4.84 9.34 17.85
C TYR A 120 6.24 9.75 17.42
N SER A 121 7.09 8.74 17.22
CA SER A 121 8.44 8.93 16.70
C SER A 121 8.40 9.07 15.17
N VAL A 122 8.98 10.15 14.62
CA VAL A 122 9.19 10.30 13.17
C VAL A 122 10.58 9.77 12.81
N PRO A 123 10.70 8.72 11.97
CA PRO A 123 11.98 8.04 11.73
C PRO A 123 12.93 8.73 10.74
N ARG A 124 12.62 9.93 10.21
CA ARG A 124 13.30 10.51 9.03
C ARG A 124 14.17 11.76 9.25
N THR A 125 14.85 11.90 10.39
CA THR A 125 15.90 12.94 10.55
C THR A 125 17.07 12.46 11.40
N ALA A 126 18.28 12.97 11.13
CA ALA A 126 19.52 12.69 11.88
C ALA A 126 19.42 13.01 13.39
N MET A 127 18.39 13.76 13.78
CA MET A 127 17.83 13.81 15.13
C MET A 127 16.34 13.51 15.00
N PRO A 128 15.85 12.30 15.37
CA PRO A 128 14.44 11.98 15.17
C PRO A 128 13.60 12.88 16.09
N THR A 129 12.43 13.37 15.69
CA THR A 129 11.58 14.27 16.50
C THR A 129 10.25 13.60 16.86
N TRP A 130 9.69 13.91 18.04
CA TRP A 130 8.37 13.46 18.46
C TRP A 130 7.34 14.53 18.09
N ARG A 131 6.27 14.13 17.39
CA ARG A 131 5.19 15.06 17.00
C ARG A 131 3.91 14.73 17.78
N LEU A 132 3.19 15.76 18.23
CA LEU A 132 1.89 15.61 18.90
C LEU A 132 0.84 15.22 17.86
N ILE A 133 0.21 14.06 18.02
CA ILE A 133 -0.87 13.60 17.12
C ILE A 133 -2.23 14.06 17.63
N ALA A 134 -2.41 13.99 18.95
CA ALA A 134 -3.69 14.27 19.58
C ALA A 134 -3.48 14.79 21.00
N ARG A 135 -4.27 15.80 21.35
CA ARG A 135 -4.43 16.31 22.71
C ARG A 135 -5.90 16.16 23.10
N ARG A 136 -6.17 15.44 24.18
CA ARG A 136 -7.53 15.30 24.71
C ARG A 136 -7.59 15.82 26.15
N VAL A 137 -8.59 16.64 26.42
CA VAL A 137 -8.97 17.05 27.79
C VAL A 137 -10.33 16.42 28.07
N THR A 138 -10.43 15.56 29.07
CA THR A 138 -11.69 14.90 29.45
C THR A 138 -12.26 15.48 30.74
N GLU A 139 -13.58 15.70 30.76
CA GLU A 139 -14.39 16.10 31.92
C GLU A 139 -15.15 14.88 32.45
N SER A 140 -15.11 14.58 33.75
CA SER A 140 -15.87 13.47 34.33
C SER A 140 -17.28 13.91 34.75
N SER A 141 -18.31 13.20 34.29
CA SER A 141 -19.63 13.14 34.95
C SER A 141 -20.20 11.73 34.78
N ASP A 142 -20.74 11.08 35.83
CA ASP A 142 -21.23 9.68 35.75
C ASP A 142 -22.64 9.47 35.20
N LYS A 143 -22.92 10.18 34.11
CA LYS A 143 -23.92 9.74 33.13
C LYS A 143 -23.24 9.57 31.78
N GLY A 144 -22.81 8.34 31.49
CA GLY A 144 -22.47 7.80 30.17
C GLY A 144 -21.75 8.76 29.22
N CYS A 145 -20.42 8.60 29.11
CA CYS A 145 -19.51 9.19 28.12
C CYS A 145 -20.21 9.96 26.96
N LYS A 146 -20.54 11.24 27.18
CA LYS A 146 -21.13 12.09 26.13
C LYS A 146 -20.02 12.76 25.32
N LYS A 147 -19.92 12.34 24.05
CA LYS A 147 -19.18 12.91 22.90
C LYS A 147 -17.70 13.26 23.15
N ALA A 148 -16.84 12.34 22.70
CA ALA A 148 -15.47 12.65 22.30
C ALA A 148 -15.47 13.62 21.10
N ARG A 149 -14.75 14.74 21.18
CA ARG A 149 -14.38 15.54 20.01
C ARG A 149 -12.89 15.37 19.77
N PHE A 150 -12.53 14.85 18.60
CA PHE A 150 -11.17 15.00 18.07
C PHE A 150 -11.00 16.46 17.66
N ILE A 151 -10.00 17.14 18.22
CA ILE A 151 -9.51 18.40 17.65
C ILE A 151 -8.34 17.98 16.75
N GLY A 152 -8.61 17.81 15.46
CA GLY A 152 -7.54 17.78 14.46
C GLY A 152 -6.85 19.16 14.38
N PRO A 153 -5.69 19.26 13.73
CA PRO A 153 -5.07 20.56 13.46
C PRO A 153 -6.10 21.44 12.74
N SER A 154 -6.43 22.60 13.30
CA SER A 154 -7.35 23.50 12.65
C SER A 154 -6.69 24.03 11.37
N ALA A 155 -7.33 23.77 10.23
CA ALA A 155 -7.14 24.57 9.02
C ALA A 155 -7.57 26.02 9.31
N ARG A 156 -6.66 26.82 9.84
CA ARG A 156 -6.75 28.29 9.93
C ARG A 156 -5.35 28.87 9.84
N ASP A 157 -4.73 28.72 8.68
CA ASP A 157 -3.63 29.57 8.23
C ASP A 157 -3.90 29.95 6.77
N THR A 158 -5.00 30.64 6.54
CA THR A 158 -5.14 31.50 5.36
C THR A 158 -5.96 32.71 5.78
N LEU A 159 -5.28 33.85 5.92
CA LEU A 159 -5.71 35.20 5.52
C LEU A 159 -4.58 36.21 5.84
N LEU A 160 -3.93 36.69 4.77
CA LEU A 160 -3.59 38.08 4.42
C LEU A 160 -3.83 39.14 5.54
N ARG A 161 -2.96 40.13 5.83
CA ARG A 161 -2.14 40.98 4.95
C ARG A 161 -1.27 41.97 5.75
N ASP A 162 -0.23 42.45 5.07
CA ASP A 162 0.46 43.77 5.07
C ASP A 162 1.14 44.37 6.32
N GLY A 163 2.41 44.77 6.10
CA GLY A 163 3.03 45.93 6.76
C GLY A 163 4.40 45.68 7.40
N ASP A 164 5.46 46.00 6.64
CA ASP A 164 6.86 46.18 7.08
C ASP A 164 7.75 44.96 7.43
N GLY A 165 8.50 44.57 6.39
CA GLY A 165 9.92 44.16 6.37
C GLY A 165 10.65 43.73 7.65
N ARG A 166 10.96 42.42 7.73
CA ARG A 166 12.33 41.85 7.73
C ARG A 166 12.30 40.32 7.96
N HIS A 167 12.96 39.55 7.09
CA HIS A 167 13.25 38.11 7.29
C HIS A 167 14.57 37.93 8.06
N TYR A 168 14.59 37.05 9.08
CA TYR A 168 15.31 35.76 9.12
C TYR A 168 15.54 35.30 10.58
N GLY A 169 15.17 34.05 10.87
CA GLY A 169 15.45 33.38 12.12
C GLY A 169 14.87 31.97 12.15
N ARG A 170 15.47 31.04 11.41
CA ARG A 170 15.26 29.58 11.60
C ARG A 170 15.76 29.19 12.99
N THR A 171 14.90 28.59 13.80
CA THR A 171 15.19 27.62 14.87
C THR A 171 13.88 26.81 15.02
N SER A 172 13.73 25.57 14.54
CA SER A 172 14.36 24.31 14.99
C SER A 172 14.42 24.23 16.51
N ASP A 173 13.73 23.24 17.08
CA ASP A 173 13.57 22.95 18.52
C ASP A 173 12.70 23.94 19.29
N SER A 174 11.39 23.76 19.17
CA SER A 174 10.46 24.21 20.19
C SER A 174 9.60 23.01 20.54
N CYS A 175 9.85 22.39 21.69
CA CYS A 175 8.81 21.69 22.43
C CYS A 175 7.63 22.68 22.50
N GLU A 176 6.61 22.43 21.68
CA GLU A 176 5.51 23.36 21.44
C GLU A 176 4.90 23.78 22.79
N ARG A 177 4.71 25.09 22.93
CA ARG A 177 4.53 25.79 24.21
C ARG A 177 3.35 25.25 25.02
N GLY A 178 3.68 24.68 26.19
CA GLY A 178 2.86 24.57 27.40
C GLY A 178 1.90 23.37 27.46
N ILE A 179 1.57 22.82 28.61
CA ILE A 179 0.69 23.47 29.60
C ILE A 179 0.47 22.48 30.77
N CYS A 180 0.93 22.81 31.98
CA CYS A 180 0.34 22.31 33.23
C CYS A 180 0.18 23.42 34.30
N ASP A 181 0.72 24.62 34.10
CA ASP A 181 0.55 25.75 35.05
C ASP A 181 -0.50 26.79 34.61
N TYR A 182 -1.26 26.54 33.53
CA TYR A 182 -2.16 27.57 32.98
C TYR A 182 -3.55 27.67 33.62
N CYS A 183 -3.86 26.86 34.65
CA CYS A 183 -5.16 26.90 35.32
C CYS A 183 -5.07 26.54 36.81
N ASP A 184 -4.33 27.28 37.64
CA ASP A 184 -4.77 27.61 39.00
C ASP A 184 -3.76 28.50 39.74
N SER A 185 -4.25 29.51 40.47
CA SER A 185 -3.45 30.26 41.44
C SER A 185 -3.44 29.59 42.82
N HIS A 186 -4.19 28.50 43.05
CA HIS A 186 -4.25 27.77 44.33
C HIS A 186 -3.99 26.26 44.15
N LYS A 187 -2.76 25.79 44.42
CA LYS A 187 -2.38 24.36 44.34
C LYS A 187 -2.98 23.56 45.50
N GLN A 188 -4.00 22.73 45.26
CA GLN A 188 -4.56 21.83 46.27
C GLN A 188 -4.08 20.38 46.05
N LYS A 189 -3.15 19.92 46.89
CA LYS A 189 -2.47 18.61 46.74
C LYS A 189 -3.33 17.39 47.08
N GLN A 190 -4.49 17.57 47.73
CA GLN A 190 -5.31 16.47 48.25
C GLN A 190 -5.96 15.60 47.15
N TRP A 191 -6.24 16.18 45.97
CA TRP A 191 -6.92 15.48 44.87
C TRP A 191 -5.99 14.88 43.81
N GLN A 192 -4.68 15.09 43.95
CA GLN A 192 -3.70 14.65 42.95
C GLN A 192 -3.72 13.13 42.76
N GLY A 193 -3.87 12.35 43.84
CA GLY A 193 -3.95 10.89 43.75
C GLY A 193 -5.16 10.40 42.96
N TYR A 194 -6.35 10.98 43.19
CA TYR A 194 -7.56 10.64 42.45
C TYR A 194 -7.43 10.99 40.96
N ALA A 195 -6.88 12.17 40.66
CA ALA A 195 -6.70 12.63 39.29
C ALA A 195 -5.67 11.78 38.52
N SER A 196 -4.54 11.44 39.14
CA SER A 196 -3.53 10.53 38.56
C SER A 196 -4.12 9.17 38.24
N LEU A 197 -4.89 8.59 39.17
CA LEU A 197 -5.50 7.27 38.97
C LEU A 197 -6.53 7.28 37.84
N THR A 198 -7.36 8.33 37.76
CA THR A 198 -8.35 8.49 36.70
C THR A 198 -7.67 8.65 35.33
N ALA A 199 -6.59 9.43 35.26
CA ALA A 199 -5.83 9.62 34.04
C ALA A 199 -5.17 8.31 33.58
N ALA A 200 -4.59 7.56 34.51
CA ALA A 200 -3.99 6.26 34.23
C ALA A 200 -5.04 5.22 33.77
N ALA A 201 -6.22 5.19 34.39
CA ALA A 201 -7.31 4.31 33.98
C ALA A 201 -7.79 4.62 32.55
N PHE A 202 -7.84 5.89 32.17
CA PHE A 202 -8.16 6.27 30.79
C PHE A 202 -7.07 5.83 29.81
N ALA A 203 -5.79 6.01 30.15
CA ALA A 203 -4.69 5.52 29.32
C ALA A 203 -4.73 3.99 29.15
N LYS A 204 -5.09 3.24 30.19
CA LYS A 204 -5.35 1.79 30.10
C LYS A 204 -6.48 1.48 29.10
N LEU A 205 -7.60 2.19 29.17
CA LEU A 205 -8.72 2.02 28.23
C LEU A 205 -8.34 2.40 26.79
N LEU A 206 -7.51 3.44 26.61
CA LEU A 206 -7.02 3.83 25.30
C LEU A 206 -6.16 2.72 24.70
N LEU A 207 -5.24 2.16 25.49
CA LEU A 207 -4.35 1.09 25.05
C LEU A 207 -5.10 -0.23 24.78
N SER A 208 -6.24 -0.49 25.42
CA SER A 208 -7.07 -1.65 25.06
C SER A 208 -7.72 -1.53 23.67
N MET A 209 -7.81 -0.32 23.11
CA MET A 209 -8.31 -0.10 21.75
C MET A 209 -7.19 -0.09 20.70
N VAL A 210 -5.92 -0.09 21.13
CA VAL A 210 -4.77 -0.14 20.23
C VAL A 210 -4.44 -1.62 19.94
N PRO A 211 -4.43 -2.05 18.67
CA PRO A 211 -4.10 -3.43 18.33
C PRO A 211 -2.71 -3.81 18.85
N VAL A 212 -2.64 -4.90 19.62
CA VAL A 212 -1.36 -5.49 20.00
C VAL A 212 -0.86 -6.27 18.79
N TYR A 213 0.06 -5.67 18.04
CA TYR A 213 0.88 -6.44 17.12
C TYR A 213 1.85 -7.27 17.96
N PRO A 214 1.74 -8.61 17.99
CA PRO A 214 2.57 -9.44 18.86
C PRO A 214 4.04 -9.08 18.66
N ALA A 215 4.70 -8.60 19.73
CA ALA A 215 6.14 -8.66 19.80
C ALA A 215 6.48 -10.15 19.80
N ALA A 216 7.03 -10.60 18.68
CA ALA A 216 7.14 -12.00 18.32
C ALA A 216 5.78 -12.73 18.23
N VAL A 217 5.16 -12.68 17.04
CA VAL A 217 4.94 -13.99 16.40
C VAL A 217 6.32 -14.64 16.47
N ASN A 218 6.43 -15.83 17.05
CA ASN A 218 7.58 -16.67 16.76
C ASN A 218 7.57 -16.91 15.24
N PHE A 219 7.99 -15.92 14.46
CA PHE A 219 8.89 -16.17 13.38
C PHE A 219 9.99 -16.93 14.09
N VAL A 220 9.92 -18.25 13.96
CA VAL A 220 11.14 -19.03 13.85
C VAL A 220 12.13 -18.10 13.14
N LYS A 221 13.34 -17.92 13.69
CA LYS A 221 14.47 -17.38 12.91
C LYS A 221 14.71 -18.32 11.73
N GLY A 222 13.74 -18.45 10.85
CA GLY A 222 13.81 -19.00 9.54
C GLY A 222 14.38 -17.86 8.73
N THR A 223 15.44 -18.18 8.02
CA THR A 223 15.78 -17.54 6.75
C THR A 223 14.55 -16.86 6.15
N ARG A 224 14.58 -15.53 5.93
CA ARG A 224 13.53 -14.81 5.18
C ARG A 224 13.22 -15.64 3.93
N GLU A 225 12.05 -16.28 3.92
CA GLU A 225 11.72 -17.21 2.85
C GLU A 225 11.40 -16.40 1.61
N ARG A 226 12.10 -16.72 0.53
CA ARG A 226 11.80 -16.15 -0.77
C ARG A 226 10.48 -16.74 -1.27
N HIS A 227 9.53 -15.88 -1.60
CA HIS A 227 8.23 -16.31 -2.12
C HIS A 227 8.15 -16.16 -3.65
N TRP A 228 7.60 -17.17 -4.31
CA TRP A 228 7.31 -17.16 -5.75
C TRP A 228 5.84 -17.50 -5.96
N MET A 229 5.03 -16.48 -6.24
CA MET A 229 3.60 -16.60 -6.53
C MET A 229 3.32 -16.14 -7.96
N VAL A 230 3.92 -16.80 -8.95
CA VAL A 230 3.66 -16.56 -10.38
C VAL A 230 2.94 -17.78 -10.96
N PRO A 231 1.68 -17.66 -11.43
CA PRO A 231 0.90 -18.80 -11.89
C PRO A 231 1.25 -19.24 -13.32
N LEU A 232 1.98 -18.41 -14.07
CA LEU A 232 2.30 -18.63 -15.48
C LEU A 232 3.71 -19.22 -15.65
N ALA A 233 3.83 -20.19 -16.55
CA ALA A 233 5.12 -20.77 -16.91
C ALA A 233 5.91 -19.78 -17.79
N ARG A 234 7.24 -19.76 -17.65
CA ARG A 234 8.10 -18.97 -18.54
C ARG A 234 7.87 -19.41 -19.98
N ASN A 235 7.69 -18.45 -20.87
CA ASN A 235 7.59 -18.74 -22.30
C ASN A 235 9.00 -18.97 -22.87
N PRO A 236 9.37 -20.21 -23.28
CA PRO A 236 10.69 -20.48 -23.85
C PRO A 236 10.85 -19.94 -25.28
N ARG A 237 9.74 -19.50 -25.90
CA ARG A 237 9.67 -18.93 -27.25
C ARG A 237 9.39 -17.44 -27.21
N PHE A 238 9.72 -16.77 -26.11
CA PHE A 238 9.60 -15.33 -26.00
C PHE A 238 10.54 -14.66 -27.01
N VAL A 239 10.00 -13.73 -27.81
CA VAL A 239 10.74 -12.99 -28.82
C VAL A 239 10.66 -11.49 -28.53
N SER A 240 11.74 -10.77 -28.88
CA SER A 240 11.84 -9.30 -28.82
C SER A 240 11.67 -8.68 -27.42
N ARG A 241 11.28 -7.39 -27.37
CA ARG A 241 10.99 -6.55 -26.19
C ARG A 241 12.14 -6.38 -25.19
N GLN A 242 13.37 -6.48 -25.67
CA GLN A 242 14.55 -6.42 -24.81
C GLN A 242 14.78 -5.03 -24.23
N GLU A 243 14.47 -3.99 -24.99
CA GLU A 243 14.67 -2.59 -24.58
C GLU A 243 13.73 -2.25 -23.43
N GLU A 244 12.43 -2.52 -23.57
CA GLU A 244 11.40 -2.24 -22.57
C GLU A 244 11.63 -3.07 -21.29
N ILE A 245 11.98 -4.36 -21.42
CA ILE A 245 12.29 -5.21 -20.27
C ILE A 245 13.57 -4.73 -19.56
N MET A 246 14.58 -4.29 -20.32
CA MET A 246 15.80 -3.75 -19.73
C MET A 246 15.54 -2.43 -19.01
N GLU A 247 14.72 -1.56 -19.57
CA GLU A 247 14.30 -0.30 -18.94
C GLU A 247 13.52 -0.55 -17.65
N LEU A 248 12.51 -1.44 -17.68
CA LEU A 248 11.77 -1.88 -16.49
C LEU A 248 12.71 -2.46 -15.43
N GLY A 249 13.64 -3.32 -15.84
CA GLY A 249 14.62 -3.91 -14.95
C GLY A 249 15.54 -2.87 -14.29
N LYS A 250 15.94 -1.82 -15.03
CA LYS A 250 16.73 -0.70 -14.48
C LYS A 250 15.92 0.07 -13.46
N MET A 251 14.67 0.43 -13.76
CA MET A 251 13.80 1.15 -12.83
C MET A 251 13.59 0.40 -11.51
N ILE A 252 13.39 -0.92 -11.56
CA ILE A 252 13.21 -1.77 -10.37
C ILE A 252 14.52 -1.94 -9.59
N ALA A 253 15.67 -1.99 -10.28
CA ALA A 253 16.96 -2.19 -9.61
C ALA A 253 17.51 -0.92 -8.93
N MET A 254 17.03 0.27 -9.30
CA MET A 254 17.47 1.54 -8.73
C MET A 254 16.95 1.72 -7.30
N GLN A 255 17.86 2.04 -6.36
CA GLN A 255 17.51 2.24 -4.96
C GLN A 255 16.50 3.38 -4.76
N ASP A 256 16.64 4.48 -5.51
CA ASP A 256 15.70 5.61 -5.54
C ASP A 256 14.75 5.57 -6.74
N GLY A 257 14.60 4.38 -7.35
CA GLY A 257 13.73 4.16 -8.49
C GLY A 257 12.24 4.27 -8.15
N PRO A 258 11.38 4.35 -9.17
CA PRO A 258 9.95 4.43 -8.97
C PRO A 258 9.40 3.17 -8.27
N ARG A 259 8.53 3.37 -7.28
CA ARG A 259 7.88 2.28 -6.53
C ARG A 259 6.67 1.71 -7.24
N ARG A 260 6.10 2.46 -8.17
CA ARG A 260 4.97 2.06 -9.01
C ARG A 260 5.32 2.35 -10.46
N ILE A 261 5.21 1.34 -11.30
CA ILE A 261 5.52 1.40 -12.72
C ILE A 261 4.35 0.76 -13.48
N ALA A 262 3.97 1.32 -14.62
CA ALA A 262 2.94 0.74 -15.46
C ALA A 262 3.48 0.43 -16.86
N LEU A 263 3.13 -0.75 -17.35
CA LEU A 263 3.36 -1.20 -18.70
C LEU A 263 2.04 -1.09 -19.46
N THR A 264 1.99 -0.15 -20.40
CA THR A 264 0.77 0.22 -21.14
C THR A 264 0.86 -0.23 -22.60
N GLY A 265 -0.27 -0.34 -23.29
CA GLY A 265 -0.32 -0.77 -24.69
C GLY A 265 -1.63 -1.45 -25.06
N LEU A 266 -1.85 -1.69 -26.35
CA LEU A 266 -3.08 -2.28 -26.85
C LEU A 266 -3.30 -3.73 -26.36
N GLY A 267 -4.55 -4.19 -26.41
CA GLY A 267 -4.90 -5.57 -26.10
C GLY A 267 -4.16 -6.54 -27.03
N GLY A 268 -3.52 -7.58 -26.48
CA GLY A 268 -2.81 -8.58 -27.28
C GLY A 268 -1.40 -8.20 -27.75
N VAL A 269 -0.89 -7.01 -27.41
CA VAL A 269 0.48 -6.55 -27.78
C VAL A 269 1.61 -7.24 -26.99
N GLY A 270 1.29 -8.04 -25.97
CA GLY A 270 2.29 -8.82 -25.22
C GLY A 270 2.72 -8.26 -23.86
N LYS A 271 2.00 -7.28 -23.28
CA LYS A 271 2.29 -6.71 -21.93
C LYS A 271 2.49 -7.78 -20.85
N THR A 272 1.54 -8.70 -20.74
CA THR A 272 1.59 -9.83 -19.79
C THR A 272 2.83 -10.69 -20.01
N GLN A 273 3.22 -10.95 -21.26
CA GLN A 273 4.41 -11.74 -21.58
C GLN A 273 5.71 -10.99 -21.23
N ALA A 274 5.77 -9.67 -21.47
CA ALA A 274 6.92 -8.85 -21.08
C ALA A 274 7.08 -8.77 -19.55
N ALA A 275 5.99 -8.56 -18.81
CA ALA A 275 6.01 -8.57 -17.34
C ALA A 275 6.39 -9.96 -16.79
N LEU A 276 5.93 -11.04 -17.43
CA LEU A 276 6.28 -12.40 -17.06
C LEU A 276 7.77 -12.69 -17.29
N GLU A 277 8.29 -12.35 -18.45
CA GLU A 277 9.72 -12.53 -18.75
C GLU A 277 10.60 -11.70 -17.80
N LEU A 278 10.21 -10.46 -17.47
CA LEU A 278 10.85 -9.66 -16.44
C LEU A 278 10.86 -10.37 -15.07
N ALA A 279 9.72 -10.91 -14.64
CA ALA A 279 9.60 -11.64 -13.37
C ALA A 279 10.58 -12.82 -13.30
N TYR A 280 10.69 -13.60 -14.37
CA TYR A 280 11.64 -14.70 -14.48
C TYR A 280 13.10 -14.22 -14.49
N ARG A 281 13.42 -13.13 -15.20
CA ARG A 281 14.77 -12.53 -15.19
C ARG A 281 15.18 -12.03 -13.81
N ILE A 282 14.26 -11.36 -13.10
CA ILE A 282 14.49 -10.92 -11.72
C ILE A 282 14.69 -12.14 -10.83
N ARG A 283 13.87 -13.18 -10.98
CA ARG A 283 14.01 -14.41 -10.21
C ARG A 283 15.37 -15.09 -10.42
N ASP A 284 15.86 -15.09 -11.65
CA ASP A 284 17.13 -15.72 -11.97
C ASP A 284 18.33 -14.87 -11.45
N LYS A 285 18.18 -13.55 -11.36
CA LYS A 285 19.22 -12.60 -10.90
C LYS A 285 19.25 -12.36 -9.39
N ASP A 286 18.10 -12.09 -8.76
CA ASP A 286 17.98 -11.78 -7.34
C ASP A 286 17.25 -12.91 -6.60
N LYS A 287 18.00 -13.65 -5.78
CA LYS A 287 17.50 -14.79 -5.00
C LYS A 287 16.79 -14.37 -3.71
N GLU A 288 16.94 -13.13 -3.27
CA GLU A 288 16.28 -12.60 -2.07
C GLU A 288 14.92 -11.97 -2.40
N LEU A 289 14.72 -11.53 -3.64
CA LEU A 289 13.49 -10.88 -4.07
C LEU A 289 12.34 -11.88 -4.22
N SER A 290 11.23 -11.58 -3.54
CA SER A 290 9.97 -12.31 -3.63
C SER A 290 9.08 -11.71 -4.72
N VAL A 291 8.47 -12.55 -5.56
CA VAL A 291 7.60 -12.08 -6.66
C VAL A 291 6.18 -12.61 -6.45
N PHE A 292 5.21 -11.69 -6.49
CA PHE A 292 3.80 -12.01 -6.38
C PHE A 292 3.04 -11.48 -7.58
N TRP A 293 2.26 -12.34 -8.21
CA TRP A 293 1.50 -12.06 -9.41
C TRP A 293 0.00 -12.11 -9.12
N LEU A 294 -0.70 -11.02 -9.41
CA LEU A 294 -2.11 -10.81 -9.10
C LEU A 294 -2.89 -10.55 -10.39
N PRO A 295 -3.73 -11.49 -10.85
CA PRO A 295 -4.64 -11.26 -11.96
C PRO A 295 -5.73 -10.27 -11.55
N CYS A 296 -5.88 -9.18 -12.30
CA CYS A 296 -6.81 -8.08 -12.01
C CYS A 296 -8.01 -8.07 -12.96
N THR A 297 -8.41 -9.24 -13.45
CA THR A 297 -9.52 -9.39 -14.39
C THR A 297 -10.90 -9.36 -13.73
N SER A 298 -10.97 -9.49 -12.41
CA SER A 298 -12.17 -9.26 -11.61
C SER A 298 -11.81 -9.02 -10.14
N HIS A 299 -12.74 -8.39 -9.39
CA HIS A 299 -12.57 -8.17 -7.96
C HIS A 299 -12.36 -9.49 -7.18
N ALA A 300 -13.04 -10.57 -7.58
CA ALA A 300 -12.91 -11.89 -6.97
C ALA A 300 -11.51 -12.50 -7.16
N MET A 301 -10.89 -12.33 -8.34
CA MET A 301 -9.53 -12.81 -8.62
C MET A 301 -8.49 -12.08 -7.77
N VAL A 302 -8.65 -10.77 -7.61
CA VAL A 302 -7.79 -9.96 -6.75
C VAL A 302 -7.90 -10.42 -5.29
N GLU A 303 -9.12 -10.61 -4.78
CA GLU A 303 -9.35 -11.08 -3.41
C GLU A 303 -8.78 -12.49 -3.15
N GLN A 304 -8.94 -13.41 -4.10
CA GLN A 304 -8.34 -14.74 -4.02
C GLN A 304 -6.81 -14.66 -3.99
N SER A 305 -6.22 -13.73 -4.75
CA SER A 305 -4.77 -13.50 -4.76
C SER A 305 -4.28 -12.97 -3.41
N PHE A 306 -4.99 -12.01 -2.81
CA PHE A 306 -4.69 -11.53 -1.45
C PHE A 306 -4.79 -12.63 -0.39
N LEU A 307 -5.80 -13.50 -0.48
CA LEU A 307 -5.94 -14.68 0.39
C LEU A 307 -4.75 -15.63 0.25
N LYS A 308 -4.30 -15.89 -0.98
CA LYS A 308 -3.15 -16.74 -1.25
C LYS A 308 -1.85 -16.13 -0.73
N MET A 309 -1.63 -14.83 -0.94
CA MET A 309 -0.48 -14.11 -0.39
C MET A 309 -0.43 -14.23 1.12
N ARG A 310 -1.57 -13.98 1.79
CA ARG A 310 -1.71 -14.10 3.25
C ARG A 310 -1.26 -15.48 3.76
N GLN A 311 -1.70 -16.54 3.09
CA GLN A 311 -1.31 -17.91 3.43
C GLN A 311 0.20 -18.13 3.24
N MET A 312 0.75 -17.66 2.11
CA MET A 312 2.17 -17.82 1.79
C MET A 312 3.10 -17.10 2.76
N VAL A 313 2.74 -15.89 3.20
CA VAL A 313 3.55 -15.10 4.14
C VAL A 313 3.30 -15.45 5.61
N GLY A 314 2.47 -16.46 5.89
CA GLY A 314 2.22 -16.97 7.24
C GLY A 314 1.33 -16.07 8.12
N LEU A 315 0.47 -15.24 7.53
CA LEU A 315 -0.45 -14.38 8.28
C LEU A 315 -1.72 -15.15 8.71
N SER A 316 -1.79 -15.60 9.96
CA SER A 316 -2.94 -16.33 10.53
C SER A 316 -3.93 -15.43 11.32
N ASN A 317 -5.16 -15.91 11.54
CA ASN A 317 -6.17 -15.35 12.46
C ASN A 317 -6.74 -13.95 12.14
N VAL A 318 -7.26 -13.75 10.93
CA VAL A 318 -7.77 -12.46 10.46
C VAL A 318 -9.16 -12.61 9.87
N LYS A 319 -10.04 -11.66 10.18
CA LYS A 319 -11.35 -11.53 9.55
C LYS A 319 -11.18 -11.24 8.05
N PRO A 320 -12.02 -11.80 7.16
CA PRO A 320 -11.92 -11.56 5.72
C PRO A 320 -11.84 -10.08 5.31
N ALA A 321 -12.56 -9.21 6.02
CA ALA A 321 -12.60 -7.77 5.76
C ALA A 321 -11.26 -7.03 5.99
N GLU A 322 -10.34 -7.60 6.76
CA GLU A 322 -9.08 -6.94 7.15
C GLU A 322 -7.86 -7.43 6.34
N ILE A 323 -8.06 -8.39 5.43
CA ILE A 323 -6.96 -9.04 4.72
C ILE A 323 -6.15 -8.05 3.88
N LYS A 324 -6.82 -7.15 3.16
CA LYS A 324 -6.17 -6.15 2.28
C LYS A 324 -5.26 -5.21 3.08
N GLU A 325 -5.75 -4.70 4.21
CA GLU A 325 -4.97 -3.85 5.13
C GLU A 325 -3.79 -4.58 5.77
N GLN A 326 -3.95 -5.85 6.13
CA GLN A 326 -2.83 -6.60 6.68
C GLN A 326 -1.73 -6.88 5.66
N ILE A 327 -2.11 -7.22 4.42
CA ILE A 327 -1.14 -7.40 3.34
C ILE A 327 -0.42 -6.07 3.10
N LYS A 328 -1.15 -4.95 2.99
CA LYS A 328 -0.56 -3.61 2.91
C LYS A 328 0.45 -3.37 4.04
N SER A 329 0.06 -3.62 5.29
CA SER A 329 0.91 -3.40 6.46
C SER A 329 2.16 -4.29 6.45
N TYR A 330 2.01 -5.58 6.11
CA TYR A 330 3.12 -6.53 6.04
C TYR A 330 4.17 -6.10 5.00
N PHE A 331 3.74 -5.83 3.76
CA PHE A 331 4.64 -5.44 2.67
C PHE A 331 5.21 -4.02 2.82
N SER A 332 4.54 -3.15 3.59
CA SER A 332 5.08 -1.83 3.95
C SER A 332 6.10 -1.88 5.09
N SER A 333 6.20 -3.01 5.81
CA SER A 333 7.14 -3.19 6.93
C SER A 333 8.44 -3.86 6.50
N GLU A 334 9.46 -3.84 7.37
CA GLU A 334 10.71 -4.57 7.16
C GLU A 334 10.53 -6.10 7.09
N HIS A 335 9.38 -6.63 7.54
CA HIS A 335 9.05 -8.04 7.42
C HIS A 335 8.81 -8.47 5.98
N GLY A 336 8.32 -7.57 5.12
CA GLY A 336 8.08 -7.85 3.71
C GLY A 336 9.35 -8.13 2.90
N GLY A 337 10.53 -7.72 3.40
CA GLY A 337 11.80 -7.90 2.70
C GLY A 337 11.81 -7.20 1.33
N LYS A 338 12.55 -7.78 0.36
CA LYS A 338 12.54 -7.33 -1.03
C LYS A 338 11.40 -8.00 -1.80
N TRP A 339 10.56 -7.23 -2.46
CA TRP A 339 9.41 -7.78 -3.17
C TRP A 339 9.04 -7.03 -4.45
N LEU A 340 8.41 -7.76 -5.38
CA LEU A 340 7.76 -7.23 -6.57
C LEU A 340 6.32 -7.73 -6.60
N LEU A 341 5.35 -6.80 -6.62
CA LEU A 341 3.95 -7.09 -6.91
C LEU A 341 3.66 -6.79 -8.37
N ILE A 342 3.12 -7.76 -9.10
CA ILE A 342 2.71 -7.60 -10.49
C ILE A 342 1.18 -7.70 -10.54
N PHE A 343 0.52 -6.57 -10.82
CA PHE A 343 -0.93 -6.50 -11.05
C PHE A 343 -1.19 -6.57 -12.55
N ASP A 344 -1.58 -7.73 -13.03
CA ASP A 344 -1.75 -8.00 -14.46
C ASP A 344 -3.21 -7.76 -14.89
N ASN A 345 -3.41 -7.07 -16.01
CA ASN A 345 -4.72 -6.63 -16.52
C ASN A 345 -5.47 -5.65 -15.58
N ALA A 346 -4.75 -4.67 -15.04
CA ALA A 346 -5.31 -3.60 -14.21
C ALA A 346 -6.05 -2.56 -15.07
N ASP A 347 -7.18 -2.94 -15.67
CA ASP A 347 -7.88 -2.10 -16.66
C ASP A 347 -9.09 -1.33 -16.08
N ASP A 348 -9.71 -1.88 -15.03
CA ASP A 348 -10.97 -1.39 -14.45
C ASP A 348 -10.73 -0.21 -13.48
N THR A 349 -11.06 1.00 -13.94
CA THR A 349 -10.90 2.23 -13.16
C THR A 349 -11.71 2.22 -11.87
N GLU A 350 -12.96 1.75 -11.89
CA GLU A 350 -13.81 1.74 -10.69
C GLU A 350 -13.29 0.78 -9.63
N MET A 351 -12.77 -0.37 -10.06
CA MET A 351 -12.15 -1.35 -9.17
C MET A 351 -10.90 -0.80 -8.47
N TRP A 352 -10.12 0.03 -9.17
CA TRP A 352 -8.85 0.58 -8.67
C TRP A 352 -9.02 1.86 -7.86
N LEU A 353 -9.81 2.82 -8.35
CA LEU A 353 -9.99 4.13 -7.73
C LEU A 353 -11.23 4.19 -6.83
N GLY A 354 -12.14 3.23 -6.97
CA GLY A 354 -13.40 3.16 -6.23
C GLY A 354 -14.51 3.96 -6.92
N PRO A 355 -15.78 3.52 -6.82
CA PRO A 355 -16.91 4.36 -7.18
C PRO A 355 -17.02 5.54 -6.21
N ASN A 356 -17.24 6.75 -6.75
CA ASN A 356 -17.35 8.01 -5.99
C ASN A 356 -18.01 7.82 -4.60
N ASP A 357 -17.20 7.97 -3.54
CA ASP A 357 -17.56 8.00 -2.10
C ASP A 357 -18.20 6.76 -1.43
N THR A 358 -18.45 5.65 -2.12
CA THR A 358 -19.21 4.51 -1.52
C THR A 358 -18.35 3.35 -1.04
N ALA A 359 -17.28 3.02 -1.76
CA ALA A 359 -16.32 2.01 -1.35
C ALA A 359 -14.94 2.37 -1.89
N PRO A 360 -13.88 2.19 -1.10
CA PRO A 360 -12.56 2.52 -1.57
C PRO A 360 -12.02 1.48 -2.56
N GLY A 361 -11.41 1.96 -3.65
CA GLY A 361 -10.76 1.10 -4.64
C GLY A 361 -9.49 0.43 -4.14
N PHE A 362 -8.92 -0.49 -4.94
CA PHE A 362 -7.71 -1.22 -4.55
C PHE A 362 -6.47 -0.35 -4.34
N GLU A 363 -6.41 0.85 -4.92
CA GLU A 363 -5.25 1.72 -4.82
C GLU A 363 -4.89 2.05 -3.37
N GLN A 364 -5.88 2.29 -2.51
CA GLN A 364 -5.61 2.62 -1.11
C GLN A 364 -4.97 1.46 -0.34
N PHE A 365 -5.10 0.23 -0.83
CA PHE A 365 -4.56 -0.97 -0.20
C PHE A 365 -3.17 -1.32 -0.73
N LEU A 366 -2.60 -0.51 -1.62
CA LEU A 366 -1.25 -0.73 -2.13
C LEU A 366 -0.19 -0.46 -1.03
N PRO A 367 0.75 -1.38 -0.81
CA PRO A 367 1.84 -1.17 0.15
C PRO A 367 2.80 -0.07 -0.31
N GLN A 368 3.46 0.56 0.66
CA GLN A 368 4.52 1.55 0.43
C GLN A 368 5.79 1.07 1.13
N SER A 369 6.84 0.80 0.35
CA SER A 369 8.12 0.29 0.87
C SER A 369 9.28 0.76 0.01
N GLU A 370 10.43 1.00 0.64
CA GLU A 370 11.70 1.27 -0.06
C GLU A 370 12.32 0.00 -0.65
N ASN A 371 11.89 -1.19 -0.18
CA ASN A 371 12.36 -2.49 -0.66
C ASN A 371 11.34 -3.16 -1.60
N GLY A 372 10.29 -2.45 -2.00
CA GLY A 372 9.16 -2.98 -2.75
C GLY A 372 8.89 -2.23 -4.04
N HIS A 373 8.56 -2.95 -5.10
CA HIS A 373 8.11 -2.38 -6.36
C HIS A 373 6.78 -2.96 -6.79
N ILE A 374 5.97 -2.15 -7.44
CA ILE A 374 4.68 -2.53 -8.01
C ILE A 374 4.74 -2.30 -9.52
N LEU A 375 4.42 -3.33 -10.28
CA LEU A 375 4.28 -3.28 -11.73
C LEU A 375 2.82 -3.53 -12.11
N PHE A 376 2.23 -2.63 -12.87
CA PHE A 376 0.92 -2.79 -13.48
C PHE A 376 1.07 -3.16 -14.95
N THR A 377 0.28 -4.11 -15.45
CA THR A 377 0.01 -4.20 -16.89
C THR A 377 -1.41 -3.70 -17.13
N THR A 378 -1.58 -2.78 -18.07
CA THR A 378 -2.91 -2.20 -18.33
C THR A 378 -3.02 -1.72 -19.77
N ARG A 379 -4.22 -1.74 -20.33
CA ARG A 379 -4.55 -1.04 -21.58
C ARG A 379 -5.06 0.37 -21.34
N ASN A 380 -5.42 0.69 -20.11
CA ASN A 380 -6.00 1.96 -19.69
C ASN A 380 -4.89 2.97 -19.39
N ARG A 381 -4.57 3.85 -20.36
CA ARG A 381 -3.50 4.84 -20.20
C ARG A 381 -3.80 5.87 -19.12
N GLU A 382 -5.05 6.27 -18.97
CA GLU A 382 -5.48 7.24 -17.94
C GLU A 382 -5.27 6.66 -16.54
N LEU A 383 -5.80 5.44 -16.31
CA LEU A 383 -5.58 4.74 -15.05
C LEU A 383 -4.10 4.47 -14.76
N ALA A 384 -3.28 4.21 -15.78
CA ALA A 384 -1.85 4.05 -15.61
C ALA A 384 -1.17 5.32 -15.06
N VAL A 385 -1.58 6.48 -15.57
CA VAL A 385 -1.14 7.79 -15.08
C VAL A 385 -1.63 8.01 -13.65
N ASP A 386 -2.88 7.69 -13.33
CA ASP A 386 -3.40 7.83 -11.96
C ASP A 386 -2.65 6.96 -10.95
N LEU A 387 -2.33 5.71 -11.31
CA LEU A 387 -1.67 4.76 -10.42
C LEU A 387 -0.16 5.01 -10.25
N THR A 388 0.51 5.57 -11.26
CA THR A 388 1.99 5.63 -11.33
C THR A 388 2.58 7.03 -11.56
N PHE A 389 1.71 8.03 -11.75
CA PHE A 389 2.04 9.38 -12.19
C PHE A 389 2.78 9.37 -13.54
N SER A 390 4.11 9.49 -13.54
CA SER A 390 4.92 9.60 -14.76
C SER A 390 5.66 8.31 -15.15
N ASN A 391 5.58 7.24 -14.37
CA ASN A 391 6.41 6.04 -14.56
C ASN A 391 5.73 5.00 -15.45
N ASN A 392 5.41 5.42 -16.68
CA ASN A 392 4.69 4.61 -17.66
C ASN A 392 5.61 4.25 -18.82
N ILE A 393 5.69 2.95 -19.14
CA ILE A 393 6.37 2.42 -20.32
C ILE A 393 5.28 1.94 -21.28
N SER A 394 5.22 2.53 -22.47
CA SER A 394 4.30 2.07 -23.53
C SER A 394 4.98 0.99 -24.35
N ILE A 395 4.35 -0.17 -24.47
CA ILE A 395 4.74 -1.17 -25.46
C ILE A 395 4.23 -0.70 -26.82
N PRO A 396 5.11 -0.44 -27.80
CA PRO A 396 4.70 -0.09 -29.15
C PRO A 396 4.13 -1.32 -29.88
N ASP A 397 3.43 -1.10 -30.98
CA ASP A 397 3.05 -2.19 -31.88
C ASP A 397 4.31 -2.93 -32.40
N GLU A 398 4.15 -4.20 -32.77
CA GLU A 398 5.30 -4.96 -33.28
C GLU A 398 5.73 -4.43 -34.65
N ASP A 399 7.04 -4.30 -34.83
CA ASP A 399 7.60 -4.11 -36.15
C ASP A 399 7.53 -5.41 -36.98
N GLN A 400 7.70 -5.26 -38.29
CA GLN A 400 7.58 -6.36 -39.24
C GLN A 400 8.63 -7.47 -39.02
N GLU A 401 9.84 -7.14 -38.55
CA GLU A 401 10.93 -8.09 -38.32
C GLU A 401 10.61 -8.93 -37.07
N THR A 402 10.24 -8.28 -35.97
CA THR A 402 9.80 -8.94 -34.74
C THR A 402 8.58 -9.82 -35.01
N ALA A 403 7.59 -9.34 -35.75
CA ALA A 403 6.38 -10.09 -36.05
C ALA A 403 6.66 -11.39 -36.85
N GLN A 404 7.68 -11.40 -37.72
CA GLN A 404 8.11 -12.60 -38.45
C GLN A 404 8.79 -13.65 -37.56
N SER A 405 9.48 -13.21 -36.50
CA SER A 405 10.10 -14.14 -35.55
C SER A 405 9.08 -14.94 -34.72
N ILE A 406 7.85 -14.44 -34.57
CA ILE A 406 6.80 -15.10 -33.78
C ILE A 406 6.39 -16.45 -34.45
N PRO A 407 5.93 -16.50 -35.71
CA PRO A 407 5.64 -17.77 -36.40
C PRO A 407 6.85 -18.69 -36.50
N GLU A 408 8.06 -18.15 -36.71
CA GLU A 408 9.29 -18.94 -36.72
C GLU A 408 9.46 -19.74 -35.42
N SER A 409 9.11 -19.15 -34.28
CA SER A 409 9.18 -19.84 -32.99
C SER A 409 8.01 -20.83 -32.78
N LEU A 410 6.81 -20.51 -33.28
CA LEU A 410 5.57 -21.21 -32.94
C LEU A 410 5.15 -22.31 -33.93
N LEU A 411 5.43 -22.16 -35.23
CA LEU A 411 5.05 -23.14 -36.26
C LEU A 411 5.91 -24.40 -36.14
N LEU A 412 5.26 -25.57 -36.15
CA LEU A 412 5.94 -26.86 -36.07
C LEU A 412 6.61 -27.24 -37.41
N ARG A 413 6.00 -26.84 -38.52
CA ARG A 413 6.51 -27.06 -39.88
C ARG A 413 7.30 -25.85 -40.36
N LYS A 414 8.63 -25.91 -40.22
CA LYS A 414 9.52 -24.76 -40.51
C LYS A 414 9.55 -24.33 -41.97
N HIS A 415 9.34 -25.26 -42.91
CA HIS A 415 9.23 -24.93 -44.33
C HIS A 415 8.10 -23.95 -44.66
N LEU A 416 7.08 -23.83 -43.79
CA LEU A 416 6.00 -22.86 -44.00
C LEU A 416 6.49 -21.42 -43.90
N VAL A 417 7.59 -21.17 -43.19
CA VAL A 417 8.14 -19.82 -43.01
C VAL A 417 9.05 -19.40 -44.17
N GLU A 418 9.45 -20.35 -45.02
CA GLU A 418 10.28 -20.08 -46.21
C GLU A 418 9.53 -19.29 -47.29
N ASP A 419 8.19 -19.37 -47.31
CA ASP A 419 7.35 -18.53 -48.17
C ASP A 419 7.20 -17.13 -47.56
N HIS A 420 8.26 -16.33 -47.69
CA HIS A 420 8.32 -14.97 -47.14
C HIS A 420 7.19 -14.07 -47.64
N GLY A 421 6.82 -14.17 -48.92
CA GLY A 421 5.77 -13.34 -49.50
C GLY A 421 4.40 -13.64 -48.88
N MET A 422 4.06 -14.92 -48.76
CA MET A 422 2.82 -15.34 -48.13
C MET A 422 2.79 -15.04 -46.63
N MET A 423 3.92 -15.20 -45.94
CA MET A 423 4.05 -14.90 -44.52
C MET A 423 3.80 -13.41 -44.24
N VAL A 424 4.45 -12.51 -44.99
CA VAL A 424 4.25 -11.07 -44.84
C VAL A 424 2.78 -10.69 -45.07
N ALA A 425 2.16 -11.19 -46.14
CA ALA A 425 0.74 -10.93 -46.40
C ALA A 425 -0.18 -11.42 -45.26
N LEU A 426 0.11 -12.59 -44.68
CA LEU A 426 -0.62 -13.09 -43.52
C LEU A 426 -0.42 -12.19 -42.28
N LEU A 427 0.81 -11.77 -41.99
CA LEU A 427 1.12 -10.90 -40.86
C LEU A 427 0.45 -9.52 -40.99
N GLU A 428 0.42 -8.94 -42.19
CA GLU A 428 -0.34 -7.72 -42.50
C GLU A 428 -1.83 -7.91 -42.20
N LYS A 429 -2.39 -9.05 -42.60
CA LYS A 429 -3.80 -9.38 -42.36
C LYS A 429 -4.13 -9.55 -40.88
N LEU A 430 -3.16 -10.01 -40.10
CA LEU A 430 -3.24 -10.13 -38.64
C LEU A 430 -2.81 -8.85 -37.90
N ALA A 431 -2.63 -7.74 -38.63
CA ALA A 431 -2.23 -6.44 -38.13
C ALA A 431 -0.96 -6.48 -37.27
N TYR A 432 -0.05 -7.43 -37.55
CA TYR A 432 1.18 -7.67 -36.79
C TYR A 432 0.96 -7.91 -35.28
N LEU A 433 -0.26 -8.25 -34.85
CA LEU A 433 -0.59 -8.39 -33.43
C LEU A 433 -0.10 -9.75 -32.87
N PRO A 434 0.80 -9.80 -31.86
CA PRO A 434 1.34 -11.05 -31.33
C PRO A 434 0.29 -12.09 -30.97
N LEU A 435 -0.80 -11.65 -30.35
CA LEU A 435 -1.92 -12.51 -29.97
C LEU A 435 -2.55 -13.20 -31.19
N ALA A 436 -2.79 -12.44 -32.26
CA ALA A 436 -3.41 -12.94 -33.49
C ALA A 436 -2.47 -13.87 -34.25
N ILE A 437 -1.18 -13.54 -34.29
CA ILE A 437 -0.14 -14.36 -34.90
C ILE A 437 0.01 -15.69 -34.16
N ALA A 438 0.01 -15.67 -32.82
CA ALA A 438 0.07 -16.88 -32.01
C ALA A 438 -1.16 -17.77 -32.20
N GLN A 439 -2.36 -17.17 -32.29
CA GLN A 439 -3.59 -17.90 -32.56
C GLN A 439 -3.58 -18.55 -33.95
N ALA A 440 -3.19 -17.80 -34.98
CA ALA A 440 -3.05 -18.30 -36.33
C ALA A 440 -2.07 -19.47 -36.39
N SER A 441 -0.89 -19.32 -35.75
CA SER A 441 0.12 -20.38 -35.67
C SER A 441 -0.41 -21.64 -34.98
N ALA A 442 -1.15 -21.47 -33.87
CA ALA A 442 -1.79 -22.58 -33.16
C ALA A 442 -2.84 -23.28 -34.02
N CYS A 443 -3.68 -22.53 -34.75
CA CYS A 443 -4.67 -23.07 -35.68
C CYS A 443 -4.01 -23.84 -36.83
N ILE A 444 -2.99 -23.26 -37.47
CA ILE A 444 -2.22 -23.89 -38.55
C ILE A 444 -1.59 -25.21 -38.09
N ASN A 445 -1.04 -25.24 -36.87
CA ASN A 445 -0.49 -26.44 -36.26
C ASN A 445 -1.58 -27.50 -35.97
N LYS A 446 -2.69 -27.08 -35.34
CA LYS A 446 -3.79 -27.97 -34.92
C LYS A 446 -4.52 -28.58 -36.12
N LYS A 447 -4.81 -27.78 -37.15
CA LYS A 447 -5.56 -28.20 -38.35
C LYS A 447 -4.67 -28.73 -39.48
N CYS A 448 -3.34 -28.66 -39.34
CA CYS A 448 -2.36 -29.12 -40.34
C CYS A 448 -2.51 -28.49 -41.74
N ILE A 449 -3.06 -27.28 -41.83
CA ILE A 449 -3.31 -26.55 -43.10
C ILE A 449 -2.10 -25.73 -43.57
N SER A 450 -2.02 -25.37 -44.86
CA SER A 450 -0.96 -24.51 -45.40
C SER A 450 -1.24 -23.02 -45.14
N LEU A 451 -0.22 -22.14 -45.29
CA LEU A 451 -0.43 -20.69 -45.18
C LEU A 451 -1.45 -20.16 -46.20
N PRO A 452 -1.39 -20.54 -47.50
CA PRO A 452 -2.41 -20.10 -48.47
C PRO A 452 -3.81 -20.55 -48.10
N ALA A 453 -3.98 -21.78 -47.60
CA ALA A 453 -5.28 -22.29 -47.18
C ALA A 453 -5.83 -21.50 -45.98
N TYR A 454 -5.00 -21.23 -44.97
CA TYR A 454 -5.42 -20.44 -43.82
C TYR A 454 -5.78 -19.00 -44.20
N PHE A 455 -4.96 -18.37 -45.06
CA PHE A 455 -5.21 -17.02 -45.55
C PHE A 455 -6.50 -16.92 -46.35
N LYS A 456 -6.80 -17.93 -47.18
CA LYS A 456 -8.07 -18.01 -47.91
C LYS A 456 -9.27 -18.05 -46.97
N ILE A 457 -9.19 -18.84 -45.89
CA ILE A 457 -10.26 -18.90 -44.88
C ILE A 457 -10.46 -17.52 -44.21
N LEU A 458 -9.38 -16.79 -43.94
CA LEU A 458 -9.47 -15.42 -43.39
C LEU A 458 -10.04 -14.38 -44.38
N GLN A 459 -10.07 -14.66 -45.69
CA GLN A 459 -10.55 -13.71 -46.70
C GLN A 459 -11.99 -13.96 -47.14
N GLU A 460 -12.38 -15.21 -47.34
CA GLU A 460 -13.61 -15.53 -48.08
C GLU A 460 -14.80 -15.84 -47.18
N GLU A 461 -14.59 -16.25 -45.94
CA GLU A 461 -15.65 -16.77 -45.06
C GLU A 461 -15.69 -15.99 -43.74
N GLU A 462 -16.32 -14.81 -43.73
CA GLU A 462 -16.38 -13.93 -42.55
C GLU A 462 -16.89 -14.66 -41.29
N GLN A 463 -17.91 -15.51 -41.45
CA GLN A 463 -18.48 -16.29 -40.37
C GLN A 463 -17.49 -17.35 -39.82
N VAL A 464 -16.74 -18.01 -40.71
CA VAL A 464 -15.72 -19.00 -40.34
C VAL A 464 -14.47 -18.33 -39.79
N ALA A 465 -14.11 -17.14 -40.27
CA ALA A 465 -13.06 -16.30 -39.71
C ALA A 465 -13.42 -15.86 -38.29
N VAL A 466 -14.68 -15.46 -38.03
CA VAL A 466 -15.16 -15.14 -36.69
C VAL A 466 -15.12 -16.37 -35.77
N GLU A 467 -15.58 -17.53 -36.23
CA GLU A 467 -15.48 -18.78 -35.46
C GLU A 467 -14.02 -19.14 -35.13
N LEU A 468 -13.12 -19.04 -36.10
CA LEU A 468 -11.68 -19.28 -35.94
C LEU A 468 -11.01 -18.29 -34.99
N LEU A 469 -11.36 -17.01 -35.07
CA LEU A 469 -10.83 -15.96 -34.22
C LEU A 469 -11.44 -16.00 -32.81
N SER A 470 -12.59 -16.68 -32.65
CA SER A 470 -13.25 -16.95 -31.37
C SER A 470 -12.79 -18.28 -30.73
N GLU A 471 -12.21 -19.20 -31.50
CA GLU A 471 -11.62 -20.44 -30.95
C GLU A 471 -10.53 -20.10 -29.92
N ASP A 472 -10.75 -20.52 -28.67
CA ASP A 472 -9.70 -20.47 -27.66
C ASP A 472 -8.62 -21.52 -27.95
N PHE A 473 -7.37 -21.16 -27.65
CA PHE A 473 -6.24 -22.07 -27.82
C PHE A 473 -5.45 -22.18 -26.53
N ARG A 474 -5.10 -23.42 -26.18
CA ARG A 474 -4.32 -23.69 -24.98
C ARG A 474 -2.90 -23.13 -25.13
N ASP A 475 -2.59 -22.15 -24.29
CA ASP A 475 -1.28 -21.54 -24.18
C ASP A 475 -0.85 -21.56 -22.70
N PRO A 476 0.27 -22.23 -22.34
CA PRO A 476 0.79 -22.25 -20.98
C PRO A 476 1.12 -20.87 -20.39
N GLY A 477 1.25 -19.84 -21.24
CA GLY A 477 1.45 -18.45 -20.85
C GLY A 477 0.16 -17.71 -20.48
N ARG A 478 -1.00 -18.38 -20.38
CA ARG A 478 -2.31 -17.77 -20.11
C ARG A 478 -3.03 -18.34 -18.90
N TYR A 479 -4.00 -17.57 -18.39
CA TYR A 479 -4.92 -18.03 -17.36
C TYR A 479 -5.86 -19.10 -17.91
N LYS A 480 -5.97 -20.22 -17.19
CA LYS A 480 -6.80 -21.37 -17.62
C LYS A 480 -8.29 -21.07 -17.65
N ASP A 481 -8.73 -20.09 -16.84
CA ASP A 481 -10.15 -19.81 -16.59
C ASP A 481 -10.64 -18.56 -17.34
N ILE A 482 -9.83 -18.02 -18.28
CA ILE A 482 -10.17 -16.81 -19.03
C ILE A 482 -10.15 -17.14 -20.53
N GLU A 483 -11.34 -17.15 -21.16
CA GLU A 483 -11.47 -17.22 -22.62
C GLU A 483 -10.71 -16.06 -23.26
N SER A 484 -9.61 -16.37 -23.95
CA SER A 484 -8.64 -15.37 -24.40
C SER A 484 -8.47 -15.40 -25.92
N SER A 485 -9.59 -15.45 -26.64
CA SER A 485 -9.59 -15.34 -28.10
C SER A 485 -9.20 -13.92 -28.54
N VAL A 486 -8.70 -13.77 -29.77
CA VAL A 486 -8.43 -12.46 -30.37
C VAL A 486 -9.69 -11.60 -30.36
N ILE A 487 -10.85 -12.20 -30.69
CA ILE A 487 -12.14 -11.51 -30.67
C ILE A 487 -12.50 -11.05 -29.25
N THR A 488 -12.32 -11.90 -28.23
CA THR A 488 -12.59 -11.51 -26.84
C THR A 488 -11.72 -10.34 -26.42
N THR A 489 -10.44 -10.33 -26.80
CA THR A 489 -9.51 -9.23 -26.49
C THR A 489 -9.93 -7.91 -27.13
N TRP A 490 -10.36 -7.96 -28.39
CA TRP A 490 -10.85 -6.79 -29.13
C TRP A 490 -12.18 -6.31 -28.55
N TRP A 491 -13.09 -7.24 -28.25
CA TRP A 491 -14.39 -6.94 -27.65
C TRP A 491 -14.26 -6.24 -26.30
N ILE A 492 -13.39 -6.72 -25.41
CA ILE A 492 -13.19 -6.05 -24.11
C ILE A 492 -12.60 -4.64 -24.32
N SER A 493 -11.70 -4.47 -25.28
CA SER A 493 -11.15 -3.14 -25.61
C SER A 493 -12.22 -2.21 -26.17
N PHE A 494 -13.11 -2.71 -27.03
CA PHE A 494 -14.25 -1.97 -27.53
C PHE A 494 -15.24 -1.60 -26.42
N LYS A 495 -15.53 -2.51 -25.48
CA LYS A 495 -16.36 -2.24 -24.30
C LYS A 495 -15.79 -1.10 -23.46
N GLN A 496 -14.48 -1.08 -23.28
CA GLN A 496 -13.82 0.00 -22.56
C GLN A 496 -13.97 1.34 -23.28
N ILE A 497 -13.79 1.38 -24.61
CA ILE A 497 -14.07 2.59 -25.41
C ILE A 497 -15.53 3.01 -25.27
N GLN A 498 -16.47 2.06 -25.29
CA GLN A 498 -17.91 2.33 -25.11
C GLN A 498 -18.21 2.98 -23.75
N HIS A 499 -17.50 2.59 -22.69
CA HIS A 499 -17.64 3.21 -21.37
C HIS A 499 -16.96 4.58 -21.28
N GLN A 500 -15.74 4.73 -21.81
CA GLN A 500 -14.92 5.95 -21.66
C GLN A 500 -15.30 7.05 -22.66
N ALA A 501 -15.63 6.67 -23.88
CA ALA A 501 -15.94 7.57 -24.99
C ALA A 501 -17.08 6.99 -25.85
N PRO A 502 -18.35 7.07 -25.39
CA PRO A 502 -19.50 6.50 -26.10
C PRO A 502 -19.58 6.91 -27.57
N LEU A 503 -19.29 8.18 -27.87
CA LEU A 503 -19.28 8.69 -29.24
C LEU A 503 -18.21 8.00 -30.12
N ALA A 504 -17.02 7.72 -29.57
CA ALA A 504 -15.99 6.99 -30.30
C ALA A 504 -16.42 5.55 -30.59
N ALA A 505 -17.13 4.90 -29.65
CA ALA A 505 -17.71 3.59 -29.88
C ALA A 505 -18.83 3.60 -30.93
N ASP A 506 -19.65 4.65 -30.98
CA ASP A 506 -20.66 4.83 -32.04
C ASP A 506 -20.00 4.97 -33.42
N TYR A 507 -18.93 5.77 -33.51
CA TYR A 507 -18.15 5.89 -34.75
C TYR A 507 -17.50 4.58 -35.16
N LEU A 508 -16.86 3.86 -34.23
CA LEU A 508 -16.27 2.55 -34.52
C LEU A 508 -17.34 1.53 -34.96
N SER A 509 -18.52 1.55 -34.35
CA SER A 509 -19.65 0.70 -34.74
C SER A 509 -20.15 1.04 -36.14
N PHE A 510 -20.25 2.33 -36.46
CA PHE A 510 -20.62 2.79 -37.79
C PHE A 510 -19.56 2.43 -38.84
N MET A 511 -18.28 2.60 -38.50
CA MET A 511 -17.15 2.24 -39.35
C MET A 511 -17.10 0.74 -39.65
N ALA A 512 -17.55 -0.10 -38.72
CA ALA A 512 -17.68 -1.54 -38.95
C ALA A 512 -18.76 -1.90 -39.99
N CYS A 513 -19.72 -1.00 -40.25
CA CYS A 513 -20.79 -1.20 -41.23
C CYS A 513 -20.43 -0.70 -42.65
N ILE A 514 -19.23 -0.17 -42.86
CA ILE A 514 -18.75 0.34 -44.15
C ILE A 514 -17.46 -0.37 -44.56
N SER A 515 -16.97 -0.07 -45.77
CA SER A 515 -15.68 -0.61 -46.23
C SER A 515 -14.56 -0.30 -45.23
N PRO A 516 -13.78 -1.31 -44.78
CA PRO A 516 -12.68 -1.11 -43.82
C PRO A 516 -11.49 -0.36 -44.46
N ARG A 517 -11.51 -0.12 -45.77
CA ARG A 517 -10.48 0.63 -46.50
C ARG A 517 -11.00 2.01 -46.87
N ASN A 518 -10.11 3.00 -46.80
CA ASN A 518 -10.34 4.39 -47.24
C ASN A 518 -11.53 5.07 -46.54
N ILE A 519 -11.72 4.82 -45.23
CA ILE A 519 -12.74 5.51 -44.43
C ILE A 519 -12.42 7.02 -44.44
N PRO A 520 -13.32 7.87 -44.98
CA PRO A 520 -13.06 9.32 -45.06
C PRO A 520 -12.84 9.94 -43.69
N GLN A 521 -11.78 10.75 -43.54
CA GLN A 521 -11.51 11.47 -42.29
C GLN A 521 -12.66 12.43 -41.91
N SER A 522 -13.44 12.90 -42.89
CA SER A 522 -14.64 13.72 -42.67
C SER A 522 -15.77 13.00 -41.93
N LEU A 523 -15.70 11.67 -41.76
CA LEU A 523 -16.62 10.93 -40.89
C LEU A 523 -16.26 11.08 -39.42
N LEU A 524 -15.03 11.46 -39.09
CA LEU A 524 -14.62 11.69 -37.70
C LEU A 524 -15.01 13.11 -37.26
N PRO A 525 -15.33 13.31 -35.97
CA PRO A 525 -15.64 14.64 -35.45
C PRO A 525 -14.43 15.55 -35.63
N SER A 526 -14.69 16.75 -36.15
CA SER A 526 -13.70 17.76 -36.52
C SER A 526 -12.95 18.37 -35.35
#